data_AF-A0A3D8VDY2-F1
#
_entry.id   AF-A0A3D8VDY2-F1
#
_cell.length_a   1.000
_cell.length_b   1.000
_cell.length_c   1.000
_cell.angle_alpha   90.00
_cell.angle_beta   90.00
_cell.angle_gamma   90.00
#
_symmetry.space_group_name_H-M   'P 1'
#
loop_
_entity.id
_entity.type
_entity.pdbx_description
1 polymer ?
#
loop_
_entity_poly.entity_id
_entity_poly.type
_entity_poly.pdbx_seq_one_letter_code
_entity_poly.pdbx_strand_id
1 'polypeptide(L)'
;MDKKQFFSIGSVRSYLDDLNKNLQSLPLEERNKYLAEIKADIHASALDIEENNKIESEEVLAKETLQSFMSPENLADEILNEHKNDFADNHKANKSTAQLFTGFSVGGLGALSVP
;
A
#
# COMPACT_ATOMS: atom_id res chain seq x y z
N MET A 1 -4.73 -15.38 -10.63
CA MET A 1 -3.76 -14.47 -11.30
C MET A 1 -2.27 -14.76 -11.02
N ASP A 2 -1.37 -14.55 -12.00
CA ASP A 2 0.10 -14.53 -11.76
C ASP A 2 0.56 -13.15 -11.27
N LYS A 3 1.24 -13.11 -10.12
CA LYS A 3 1.73 -11.86 -9.50
C LYS A 3 2.57 -11.01 -10.44
N LYS A 4 3.47 -11.62 -11.21
CA LYS A 4 4.42 -10.87 -12.04
C LYS A 4 3.72 -10.30 -13.27
N GLN A 5 2.76 -11.03 -13.84
CA GLN A 5 1.96 -10.54 -14.97
C GLN A 5 1.11 -9.32 -14.55
N PHE A 6 0.45 -9.38 -13.39
CA PHE A 6 -0.35 -8.27 -12.89
C PHE A 6 0.44 -6.97 -12.67
N PHE A 7 1.61 -7.04 -12.04
CA PHE A 7 2.47 -5.86 -11.87
C PHE A 7 3.16 -5.40 -13.16
N SER A 8 3.15 -6.22 -14.21
CA SER A 8 3.67 -5.84 -15.53
C SER A 8 2.64 -5.07 -16.36
N ILE A 9 1.37 -5.02 -15.93
CA ILE A 9 0.32 -4.23 -16.58
C ILE A 9 0.71 -2.76 -16.54
N GLY A 10 0.59 -2.08 -17.69
CA GLY A 10 1.03 -0.70 -17.85
C GLY A 10 0.44 0.27 -16.82
N SER A 11 -0.84 0.10 -16.46
CA SER A 11 -1.50 0.94 -15.46
C SER A 11 -0.94 0.76 -14.04
N VAL A 12 -0.78 -0.48 -13.59
CA VAL A 12 -0.22 -0.79 -12.25
C VAL A 12 1.24 -0.37 -12.18
N ARG A 13 2.01 -0.65 -13.24
CA ARG A 13 3.40 -0.25 -13.33
C ARG A 13 3.57 1.27 -13.32
N SER A 14 2.78 2.00 -14.13
CA SER A 14 2.85 3.47 -14.15
C SER A 14 2.51 4.05 -12.79
N TYR A 15 1.45 3.53 -12.15
CA TYR A 15 1.06 3.94 -10.80
C TYR A 15 2.21 3.79 -9.78
N LEU A 16 2.86 2.63 -9.76
CA LEU A 16 3.98 2.36 -8.86
C LEU A 16 5.22 3.19 -9.20
N ASP A 17 5.50 3.41 -10.48
CA ASP A 17 6.62 4.25 -10.92
C ASP A 17 6.39 5.71 -10.51
N ASP A 18 5.17 6.23 -10.64
CA ASP A 18 4.83 7.60 -10.27
C ASP A 18 4.83 7.80 -8.74
N LEU A 19 4.29 6.83 -7.99
CA LEU A 19 4.41 6.80 -6.53
C LEU A 19 5.88 6.82 -6.07
N ASN A 20 6.73 5.99 -6.69
CA ASN A 20 8.15 5.95 -6.36
C ASN A 20 8.89 7.26 -6.70
N LYS A 21 8.45 8.01 -7.72
CA LYS A 21 8.99 9.35 -8.02
C LYS A 21 8.59 10.37 -6.95
N ASN A 22 7.36 10.30 -6.46
CA ASN A 22 6.87 11.22 -5.43
C ASN A 22 7.49 10.94 -4.05
N LEU A 23 7.84 9.68 -3.76
CA LEU A 23 8.53 9.27 -2.53
C LEU A 23 10.07 9.45 -2.56
N GLN A 24 10.63 10.16 -3.54
CA GLN A 24 12.09 10.39 -3.62
C GLN A 24 12.67 11.18 -2.44
N SER A 25 11.83 11.88 -1.70
CA SER A 25 12.18 12.57 -0.46
C SER A 25 12.44 11.63 0.72
N LEU A 26 11.97 10.37 0.67
CA LEU A 26 12.23 9.38 1.71
C LEU A 26 13.56 8.64 1.47
N PRO A 27 14.20 8.15 2.56
CA PRO A 27 15.29 7.18 2.47
C PRO A 27 14.89 5.97 1.62
N LEU A 28 15.85 5.43 0.87
CA LEU A 28 15.62 4.29 -0.03
C LEU A 28 15.02 3.07 0.68
N GLU A 29 15.43 2.79 1.92
CA GLU A 29 14.92 1.67 2.70
C GLU A 29 13.43 1.82 3.05
N GLU A 30 13.02 3.00 3.51
CA GLU A 30 11.63 3.29 3.83
C GLU A 30 10.76 3.30 2.58
N ARG A 31 11.24 3.92 1.50
CA ARG A 31 10.54 3.91 0.22
C ARG A 31 10.31 2.49 -0.29
N ASN A 32 11.31 1.62 -0.18
CA ASN A 32 11.16 0.21 -0.56
C ASN A 32 10.14 -0.53 0.33
N LYS A 33 10.07 -0.19 1.61
CA LYS A 33 9.07 -0.74 2.54
C LYS A 33 7.66 -0.32 2.14
N TYR A 34 7.40 0.98 1.99
CA TYR A 34 6.09 1.49 1.56
C TYR A 34 5.67 0.94 0.19
N LEU A 35 6.60 0.86 -0.77
CA LEU A 35 6.31 0.26 -2.08
C LEU A 35 6.00 -1.23 -2.00
N ALA A 36 6.63 -1.98 -1.09
CA ALA A 36 6.33 -3.39 -0.90
C ALA A 36 4.94 -3.60 -0.28
N GLU A 37 4.58 -2.77 0.69
CA GLU A 37 3.27 -2.77 1.35
C GLU A 37 2.17 -2.44 0.33
N ILE A 38 2.30 -1.33 -0.40
CA ILE A 38 1.31 -0.93 -1.41
C ILE A 38 1.18 -1.97 -2.51
N LYS A 39 2.28 -2.62 -2.93
CA LYS A 39 2.19 -3.76 -3.87
C LYS A 39 1.39 -4.91 -3.27
N ALA A 40 1.61 -5.25 -2.00
CA ALA A 40 0.86 -6.30 -1.34
C ALA A 40 -0.64 -5.97 -1.28
N ASP A 41 -0.98 -4.73 -0.94
CA ASP A 41 -2.37 -4.26 -0.86
C ASP A 41 -3.06 -4.26 -2.22
N ILE A 42 -2.43 -3.69 -3.25
CA ILE A 42 -3.00 -3.71 -4.62
C ILE A 42 -3.24 -5.16 -5.06
N HIS A 43 -2.31 -6.07 -4.78
CA HIS A 43 -2.49 -7.48 -5.14
C HIS A 43 -3.59 -8.16 -4.32
N ALA A 44 -3.72 -7.86 -3.03
CA ALA A 44 -4.78 -8.39 -2.18
C ALA A 44 -6.16 -7.91 -2.65
N SER A 45 -6.30 -6.61 -2.93
CA SER A 45 -7.53 -6.04 -3.49
C SER A 45 -7.85 -6.60 -4.87
N ALA A 46 -6.84 -6.80 -5.72
CA ALA A 46 -7.05 -7.42 -7.03
C ALA A 46 -7.55 -8.87 -6.91
N LEU A 47 -7.01 -9.65 -5.98
CA LEU A 47 -7.52 -11.01 -5.72
C LEU A 47 -8.98 -10.98 -5.22
N ASP A 48 -9.30 -10.09 -4.29
CA ASP A 48 -10.65 -9.96 -3.77
C ASP A 48 -11.65 -9.57 -4.88
N ILE A 49 -11.28 -8.65 -5.76
CA ILE A 49 -12.10 -8.25 -6.91
C ILE A 49 -12.20 -9.40 -7.94
N GLU A 50 -11.11 -10.14 -8.21
CA GLU A 50 -11.10 -11.32 -9.10
C GLU A 50 -12.09 -12.38 -8.60
N GLU A 51 -12.08 -12.68 -7.30
CA GLU A 51 -12.95 -13.67 -6.67
C GLU A 51 -14.42 -13.21 -6.60
N ASN A 52 -14.68 -11.93 -6.29
CA ASN A 52 -16.04 -11.41 -6.07
C ASN A 52 -16.74 -10.97 -7.37
N ASN A 53 -16.02 -10.36 -8.32
CA ASN A 53 -16.62 -9.76 -9.53
C ASN A 53 -16.43 -10.61 -10.80
N LYS A 54 -15.73 -11.77 -10.72
CA LYS A 54 -15.45 -12.66 -11.86
C LYS A 54 -14.88 -11.91 -13.07
N ILE A 55 -14.02 -10.92 -12.83
CA ILE A 55 -13.37 -10.16 -13.89
C ILE A 55 -12.21 -10.99 -14.43
N GLU A 56 -12.35 -11.51 -15.65
CA GLU A 56 -11.32 -12.33 -16.30
C GLU A 56 -10.22 -11.50 -17.00
N SER A 57 -10.48 -10.20 -17.24
CA SER A 57 -9.53 -9.32 -17.89
C SER A 57 -8.61 -8.65 -16.88
N GLU A 58 -7.32 -8.98 -16.94
CA GLU A 58 -6.30 -8.40 -16.06
C GLU A 58 -6.21 -6.86 -16.17
N GLU A 59 -6.40 -6.27 -17.36
CA GLU A 59 -6.41 -4.81 -17.54
C GLU A 59 -7.60 -4.13 -16.87
N VAL A 60 -8.78 -4.76 -16.94
CA VAL A 60 -9.99 -4.25 -16.29
C VAL A 60 -9.83 -4.40 -14.78
N LEU A 61 -9.34 -5.55 -14.31
CA LEU A 61 -9.07 -5.81 -12.91
C LEU A 61 -8.08 -4.80 -12.32
N ALA A 62 -6.99 -4.51 -13.04
CA ALA A 62 -6.01 -3.50 -12.65
C ALA A 62 -6.63 -2.11 -12.51
N LYS A 63 -7.48 -1.71 -13.45
CA LYS A 63 -8.18 -0.41 -13.37
C LYS A 63 -9.17 -0.36 -12.21
N GLU A 64 -9.97 -1.41 -12.03
CA GLU A 64 -10.96 -1.50 -10.95
C GLU A 64 -10.28 -1.46 -9.58
N THR A 65 -9.17 -2.20 -9.46
CA THR A 65 -8.33 -2.19 -8.27
C THR A 65 -7.82 -0.78 -8.03
N LEU A 66 -7.16 -0.16 -9.01
CA LEU A 66 -6.58 1.18 -8.86
C LEU A 66 -7.63 2.28 -8.60
N GLN A 67 -8.88 2.11 -9.04
CA GLN A 67 -9.97 3.05 -8.70
C GLN A 67 -10.28 3.08 -7.21
N SER A 68 -10.01 1.98 -6.50
CA SER A 68 -10.20 1.89 -5.04
C SER A 68 -9.01 2.48 -4.27
N PHE A 69 -7.91 2.80 -4.95
CA PHE A 69 -6.72 3.40 -4.36
C PHE A 69 -6.68 4.91 -4.64
N MET A 70 -6.02 5.65 -3.75
CA MET A 70 -5.76 7.07 -3.96
C MET A 70 -4.83 7.28 -5.16
N SER A 71 -4.78 8.52 -5.68
CA SER A 71 -3.78 8.88 -6.68
C SER A 71 -2.36 8.70 -6.09
N PRO A 72 -1.35 8.39 -6.93
CA PRO A 72 0.02 8.19 -6.46
C PRO A 72 0.63 9.46 -5.84
N GLU A 73 0.09 10.63 -6.18
CA GLU A 73 0.46 11.92 -5.56
C GLU A 73 -0.13 12.03 -4.14
N ASN A 74 -1.43 11.80 -3.99
CA ASN A 74 -2.10 11.88 -2.68
C ASN A 74 -1.57 10.83 -1.70
N LEU A 75 -1.33 9.61 -2.18
CA LEU A 75 -0.78 8.54 -1.36
C LEU A 75 0.65 8.85 -0.92
N ALA A 76 1.46 9.45 -1.81
CA ALA A 76 2.79 9.90 -1.43
C ALA A 76 2.74 11.04 -0.40
N ASP A 77 1.84 12.00 -0.57
CA ASP A 77 1.66 13.08 0.41
C ASP A 77 1.21 12.56 1.77
N GLU A 78 0.30 11.58 1.82
CA GLU A 78 -0.12 10.92 3.06
C GLU A 78 1.06 10.24 3.75
N ILE A 79 1.83 9.42 3.03
CA ILE A 79 3.05 8.76 3.55
C ILE A 79 4.07 9.78 4.04
N LEU A 80 4.31 10.85 3.27
CA LEU A 80 5.27 11.88 3.65
C LEU A 80 4.82 12.69 4.86
N ASN A 81 3.52 12.90 5.01
CA ASN A 81 2.96 13.60 6.15
C ASN A 81 2.97 12.73 7.41
N GLU A 82 2.63 11.44 7.29
CA GLU A 82 2.81 10.47 8.38
C GLU A 82 4.26 10.37 8.80
N HIS A 83 5.19 10.25 7.86
CA HIS A 83 6.63 10.20 8.15
C HIS A 83 7.14 11.47 8.85
N LYS A 84 6.68 12.65 8.41
CA LYS A 84 7.03 13.92 9.07
C LYS A 84 6.45 14.02 10.48
N ASN A 85 5.22 13.54 10.69
CA ASN A 85 4.62 13.52 12.02
C ASN A 85 5.35 12.52 12.93
N ASP A 86 5.72 11.35 12.43
CA ASP A 86 6.58 10.40 13.14
C ASP A 86 7.93 11.04 13.50
N PHE A 87 8.57 11.78 12.59
CA PHE A 87 9.83 12.45 12.88
C PHE A 87 9.67 13.58 13.90
N ALA A 88 8.57 14.33 13.84
CA ALA A 88 8.26 15.43 14.76
C ALA A 88 7.91 14.95 16.17
N ASP A 89 7.15 13.85 16.31
CA ASP A 89 6.80 13.26 17.60
C ASP A 89 7.94 12.42 18.20
N ASN A 90 8.74 11.72 17.38
CA ASN A 90 9.90 10.97 17.87
C ASN A 90 11.03 11.88 18.38
N HIS A 91 11.06 13.16 18.02
CA HIS A 91 12.03 14.10 18.61
C HIS A 91 11.75 14.41 20.09
N LYS A 92 10.60 14.00 20.66
CA LYS A 92 10.28 14.11 22.09
C LYS A 92 10.46 12.83 22.90
N ALA A 93 10.53 11.65 22.29
CA ALA A 93 10.65 10.41 23.04
C ALA A 93 11.43 9.33 22.27
N ASN A 94 12.72 9.23 22.58
CA ASN A 94 13.53 8.05 22.33
C ASN A 94 12.90 6.83 23.01
N LYS A 95 12.04 6.09 22.28
CA LYS A 95 11.57 4.69 22.50
C LYS A 95 10.24 4.46 21.73
N SER A 96 10.23 4.22 20.41
CA SER A 96 9.00 3.68 19.78
C SER A 96 9.15 3.00 18.41
N THR A 97 10.20 2.21 18.19
CA THR A 97 10.23 1.28 17.03
C THR A 97 9.26 0.10 17.19
N ALA A 98 8.64 -0.09 18.37
CA ALA A 98 7.77 -1.23 18.67
C ALA A 98 6.26 -0.98 18.47
N GLN A 99 5.82 0.26 18.21
CA GLN A 99 4.38 0.61 18.08
C GLN A 99 3.90 0.82 16.64
N LEU A 100 4.81 0.79 15.67
CA LEU A 100 4.54 0.99 14.23
C LEU A 100 3.58 -0.05 13.61
N PHE A 101 3.26 -1.15 14.29
CA PHE A 101 2.52 -2.28 13.71
C PHE A 101 1.05 -2.38 14.11
N THR A 102 0.53 -1.49 14.95
CA THR A 102 -0.87 -1.58 15.44
C THR A 102 -1.87 -0.65 14.73
N GLY A 103 -1.42 0.16 13.77
CA GLY A 103 -2.23 1.25 13.19
C GLY A 103 -3.06 0.92 11.95
N PHE A 104 -2.60 0.01 11.07
CA PHE A 104 -3.34 -0.36 9.86
C PHE A 104 -4.43 -1.40 10.16
N SER A 105 -5.42 -1.01 10.95
CA SER A 105 -6.67 -1.75 11.11
C SER A 105 -7.58 -1.48 9.92
N VAL A 106 -7.44 -2.30 8.87
CA VAL A 106 -8.46 -2.42 7.81
C VAL A 106 -9.27 -3.69 8.10
N GLY A 107 -10.52 -3.51 8.54
CA GLY A 107 -11.62 -4.48 8.42
C GLY A 107 -11.53 -5.74 9.30
N GLY A 108 -12.19 -5.71 10.45
CA GLY A 108 -12.32 -6.88 11.34
C GLY A 108 -13.20 -7.99 10.77
N LEU A 109 -12.90 -9.23 11.16
CA LEU A 109 -13.81 -10.24 11.73
C LEU A 109 -13.03 -11.57 11.84
N GLY A 110 -12.77 -12.02 13.07
CA GLY A 110 -12.08 -13.29 13.30
C GLY A 110 -11.72 -13.50 14.76
N ALA A 111 -12.72 -13.47 15.64
CA ALA A 111 -12.59 -13.93 17.00
C ALA A 111 -12.06 -15.37 17.05
N LEU A 112 -10.90 -15.58 17.67
CA LEU A 112 -10.55 -16.81 18.39
C LEU A 112 -9.64 -16.36 19.56
N SER A 113 -10.19 -15.81 20.65
CA SER A 113 -10.70 -16.57 21.80
C SER A 113 -9.75 -17.69 22.24
N VAL A 114 -8.83 -17.35 23.16
CA VAL A 114 -8.39 -18.03 24.42
C VAL A 114 -8.25 -19.57 24.46
N PRO A 115 -7.38 -20.15 25.31
CA PRO A 115 -7.05 -19.77 26.70
C PRO A 115 -5.65 -19.16 26.91
#